data_AF-G5R216-F1
#
_entry.id   AF-G5R216-F1
#
_cell.length_a   1.000
_cell.length_b   1.000
_cell.length_c   1.000
_cell.angle_alpha   90.00
_cell.angle_beta   90.00
_cell.angle_gamma   90.00
#
_symmetry.space_group_name_H-M   'P 1'
#
loop_
_entity.id
_entity.type
_entity.pdbx_description
1 polymer ?
#
loop_
_entity_poly.entity_id
_entity_poly.type
_entity_poly.pdbx_seq_one_letter_code
_entity_poly.pdbx_strand_id
1 'polypeptide(L)' 'RLAQRRKPEIAQAVFGATLDAFRMRSRVAYSGQQMLEEYVSFYQNL' A
#
# COMPACT_ATOMS: atom_id res chain seq x y z
N ARG A 1 0.32 -12.30 -17.42
CA ARG A 1 1.36 -11.89 -16.44
C ARG A 1 0.98 -10.53 -15.84
N LEU A 2 0.68 -10.45 -14.54
CA LEU A 2 0.39 -9.18 -13.86
C LEU A 2 1.56 -8.17 -13.98
N ALA A 3 2.79 -8.68 -13.97
CA ALA A 3 4.02 -7.88 -14.14
C ALA A 3 4.14 -7.12 -15.49
N GLN A 4 3.31 -7.42 -16.48
CA GLN A 4 3.33 -6.76 -17.80
C GLN A 4 2.17 -5.75 -17.98
N ARG A 5 1.29 -5.62 -16.96
CA ARG A 5 0.10 -4.77 -17.03
C ARG A 5 0.39 -3.36 -16.52
N ARG A 6 -0.40 -2.38 -16.98
CA ARG A 6 -0.30 -1.01 -16.49
C ARG A 6 -0.86 -0.92 -15.07
N LYS A 7 -0.34 0.01 -14.26
CA LYS A 7 -0.75 0.20 -12.85
C LYS A 7 -2.28 0.25 -12.63
N PRO A 8 -3.09 0.92 -13.48
CA PRO A 8 -4.56 0.90 -13.33
C PRO A 8 -5.18 -0.48 -13.51
N GLU A 9 -4.67 -1.27 -14.46
CA GLU A 9 -5.15 -2.62 -14.73
C GLU A 9 -4.79 -3.58 -13.59
N ILE A 10 -3.62 -3.38 -12.97
CA ILE A 10 -3.22 -4.11 -11.77
C ILE A 10 -4.13 -3.74 -10.60
N ALA A 11 -4.40 -2.45 -10.39
CA ALA A 11 -5.28 -1.99 -9.31
C ALA A 11 -6.67 -2.64 -9.41
N GLN A 12 -7.25 -2.65 -10.62
CA GLN A 12 -8.53 -3.27 -10.87
C GLN A 12 -8.49 -4.79 -10.73
N ALA A 13 -7.47 -5.46 -11.31
CA ALA A 13 -7.39 -6.91 -11.33
C ALA A 13 -7.06 -7.53 -9.95
N VAL A 14 -6.32 -6.81 -9.10
CA VAL A 14 -5.89 -7.33 -7.78
C VAL A 14 -6.80 -6.85 -6.66
N PHE A 15 -7.26 -5.59 -6.71
CA PHE A 15 -7.97 -4.96 -5.60
C PHE A 15 -9.42 -4.59 -5.92
N GLY A 16 -9.91 -4.91 -7.12
CA GLY A 16 -11.27 -4.60 -7.55
C GLY A 16 -11.57 -3.10 -7.58
N ALA A 17 -10.55 -2.25 -7.61
CA ALA A 17 -10.67 -0.80 -7.43
C ALA A 17 -9.85 -0.03 -8.47
N THR A 18 -10.26 1.20 -8.74
CA THR A 18 -9.46 2.13 -9.56
C THR A 18 -8.14 2.46 -8.85
N LEU A 19 -7.14 2.89 -9.63
CA LEU A 19 -5.83 3.26 -9.09
C LEU A 19 -5.93 4.39 -8.04
N ASP A 20 -6.82 5.36 -8.24
CA ASP A 20 -6.98 6.48 -7.32
C ASP A 20 -7.70 6.08 -6.03
N ALA A 21 -8.74 5.25 -6.11
CA ALA A 21 -9.39 4.68 -4.94
C ALA A 21 -8.41 3.82 -4.11
N PHE A 22 -7.59 3.02 -4.81
CA PHE A 22 -6.51 2.25 -4.18
C PHE A 22 -5.48 3.16 -3.49
N ARG A 23 -5.04 4.24 -4.14
CA ARG A 23 -4.07 5.19 -3.58
C ARG A 23 -4.60 5.92 -2.35
N MET A 24 -5.84 6.40 -2.39
CA MET A 24 -6.47 7.05 -1.23
C MET A 24 -6.54 6.09 -0.05
N ARG A 25 -7.06 4.88 -0.26
CA ARG A 25 -7.16 3.86 0.79
C ARG A 25 -5.78 3.49 1.35
N SER A 26 -4.79 3.31 0.48
CA SER A 26 -3.42 2.97 0.89
C SER A 26 -2.78 4.10 1.70
N ARG A 27 -3.02 5.36 1.34
CA ARG A 27 -2.50 6.52 2.07
C ARG A 27 -3.10 6.67 3.47
N VAL A 28 -4.35 6.27 3.65
CA VAL A 28 -5.01 6.28 4.97
C VAL A 28 -4.56 5.07 5.81
N ALA A 29 -4.50 3.89 5.20
CA ALA A 29 -4.12 2.65 5.88
C ALA A 29 -2.64 2.64 6.29
N TYR A 30 -1.76 3.21 5.47
CA TYR A 30 -0.36 3.44 5.80
C TYR A 30 -0.18 4.92 6.13
N SER A 31 -0.66 5.33 7.30
CA SER A 31 -0.19 6.59 7.85
C SER A 31 1.33 6.46 8.05
N GLY A 32 2.10 7.44 7.58
CA GLY A 32 3.56 7.40 7.76
C GLY A 32 3.96 7.30 9.24
N GLN A 33 3.07 7.72 10.13
CA GLN A 33 3.20 7.58 11.57
C GLN A 33 3.16 6.11 12.02
N GLN A 34 2.20 5.30 11.58
CA GLN A 34 2.15 3.87 11.93
C GLN A 34 3.40 3.13 11.45
N MET A 35 3.90 3.48 10.26
CA MET A 35 5.12 2.87 9.71
C MET A 35 6.36 3.24 10.54
N LEU A 36 6.45 4.49 11.02
CA LEU A 36 7.50 4.93 11.95
C LEU A 36 7.39 4.24 13.31
N GLU A 37 6.18 4.06 13.84
CA GLU A 37 5.92 3.34 15.10
C GLU A 37 6.34 1.87 15.00
N GLU A 38 5.99 1.19 13.91
CA GLU A 38 6.42 -0.19 13.63
C GLU A 38 7.95 -0.27 13.47
N TYR A 39 8.56 0.69 12.77
CA TYR A 39 10.01 0.74 12.57
C TYR A 39 10.77 0.96 13.89
N VAL A 40 10.32 1.89 14.74
CA VAL A 40 10.93 2.13 16.06
C VAL A 40 10.78 0.91 16.96
N SER A 41 9.59 0.30 16.98
CA SER A 41 9.31 -0.91 17.77
C SER A 41 10.17 -2.10 17.34
N PHE A 42 10.47 -2.22 16.04
CA PHE A 42 11.38 -3.25 15.53
C PHE A 42 12.78 -3.14 16.13
N TYR A 43 13.37 -1.94 16.17
CA TYR A 43 14.71 -1.73 16.74
C TYR A 43 14.77 -1.77 18.26
N GLN A 44 13.67 -1.49 18.96
CA GLN A 44 13.61 -1.60 20.42
C GLN A 44 13.52 -3.05 20.91
N ASN A 45 13.07 -3.97 20.05
CA ASN A 45 12.97 -5.40 20.35
C ASN A 45 14.13 -6.23 19.75
N LEU A 46 15.22 -5.56 19.34
CA LEU A 46 16.48 -6.13 18.87
C LEU A 46 17.47 -6.23 20.05
#